data_AF-A0A0R2ENY0-F1
#
_entry.id   AF-A0A0R2ENY0-F1
#
_cell.length_a   1.000
_cell.length_b   1.000
_cell.length_c   1.000
_cell.angle_alpha   90.00
_cell.angle_beta   90.00
_cell.angle_gamma   90.00
#
_symmetry.space_group_name_H-M   'P 1'
#
loop_
_entity.id
_entity.type
_entity.pdbx_description
1 polymer ?
#
loop_
_entity_poly.entity_id
_entity_poly.type
_entity_poly.pdbx_seq_one_letter_code
_entity_poly.pdbx_strand_id
1 'polypeptide(L)'
;MQELINMLKEVHMPKLSPKSDSYFFGKWVKQPGETVKAGDVLFEVETDKVISQVESQEDGILKNQKVATGDTTNVGDLVATIEVA
;
A
#
# COMPACT_ATOMS: atom_id res chain seq x y z
N MET A 1 -17.92 8.74 -27.10
CA MET A 1 -16.61 8.28 -26.58
C MET A 1 -16.73 8.33 -25.08
N GLN A 2 -16.74 7.17 -24.43
CA GLN A 2 -16.84 7.10 -22.97
C GLN A 2 -15.43 7.42 -22.44
N GLU A 3 -15.27 8.55 -21.75
CA GLU A 3 -14.08 8.79 -20.95
C GLU A 3 -13.97 7.63 -19.96
N LEU A 4 -12.97 6.77 -20.15
CA LEU A 4 -12.54 5.82 -19.13
C LEU A 4 -12.07 6.67 -17.95
N ILE A 5 -12.96 6.88 -16.97
CA ILE A 5 -12.58 7.43 -15.69
C ILE A 5 -11.77 6.32 -15.02
N ASN A 6 -10.45 6.35 -15.22
CA ASN A 6 -9.53 5.53 -14.45
C ASN A 6 -9.69 5.96 -12.99
N MET A 7 -10.40 5.16 -12.19
CA MET A 7 -10.63 5.46 -10.79
C MET A 7 -9.35 5.10 -10.03
N LEU A 8 -8.67 6.11 -9.50
CA LEU A 8 -7.52 5.90 -8.62
C LEU A 8 -8.02 5.70 -7.19
N LYS A 9 -7.73 4.54 -6.63
CA LYS A 9 -7.93 4.23 -5.23
C LYS A 9 -6.66 4.51 -4.45
N GLU A 10 -6.82 5.29 -3.40
CA GLU A 10 -5.76 5.57 -2.45
C GLU A 10 -5.57 4.39 -1.50
N VAL A 11 -4.32 4.00 -1.31
CA VAL A 11 -3.93 3.00 -0.31
C VAL A 11 -3.33 3.76 0.85
N HIS A 12 -3.96 3.64 2.01
CA HIS A 12 -3.49 4.25 3.25
C HIS A 12 -2.85 3.20 4.16
N MET A 13 -1.88 3.63 4.97
CA MET A 13 -1.23 2.78 5.96
C MET A 13 -2.28 2.27 6.98
N PRO A 14 -2.51 0.95 7.08
CA PRO A 14 -3.51 0.42 8.01
C PRO A 14 -3.05 0.49 9.47
N LYS A 15 -4.00 0.38 10.41
CA LYS A 15 -3.71 0.18 11.83
C LYS A 15 -3.30 -1.27 12.06
N LEU A 16 -2.01 -1.50 12.28
CA LEU A 16 -1.42 -2.85 12.43
C LEU A 16 -1.12 -3.20 13.89
N SER A 17 -0.98 -2.21 14.77
CA SER A 17 -0.77 -2.43 16.21
C SER A 17 -1.72 -1.57 17.03
N PRO A 18 -2.37 -2.11 18.08
CA PRO A 18 -3.20 -1.31 18.97
C PRO A 18 -2.38 -0.32 19.83
N LYS A 19 -1.06 -0.51 19.94
CA LYS A 19 -0.18 0.28 20.82
C LYS A 19 0.62 1.36 20.09
N SER A 20 0.74 1.28 18.78
CA SER A 20 1.60 2.16 17.98
C SER A 20 0.85 2.66 16.76
N ASP A 21 1.13 3.90 16.39
CA ASP A 21 0.62 4.50 15.15
C ASP A 21 1.73 4.77 14.14
N SER A 22 2.99 4.59 14.53
CA SER A 22 4.16 4.76 13.67
C SER A 22 4.80 3.40 13.38
N TYR A 23 5.10 3.15 12.11
CA TYR A 23 5.66 1.91 11.60
C TYR A 23 6.84 2.18 10.67
N PHE A 24 7.83 1.29 10.71
CA PHE A 24 8.94 1.32 9.78
C PHE A 24 8.50 0.64 8.48
N PHE A 25 8.65 1.32 7.35
CA PHE A 25 8.29 0.78 6.06
C PHE A 25 9.39 -0.19 5.61
N GLY A 26 9.12 -1.49 5.66
CA GLY A 26 10.12 -2.52 5.42
C GLY A 26 10.54 -2.55 3.96
N LYS A 27 9.64 -2.96 3.07
CA LYS A 27 9.89 -2.93 1.61
C LYS A 27 8.61 -3.08 0.79
N TRP A 28 8.69 -2.65 -0.46
CA TRP A 28 7.69 -2.97 -1.48
C TRP A 28 7.84 -4.41 -1.96
N VAL A 29 6.71 -5.10 -2.11
CA VAL A 29 6.61 -6.42 -2.75
C VAL A 29 6.16 -6.28 -4.20
N LYS A 30 5.24 -5.35 -4.47
CA LYS A 30 4.76 -4.98 -5.81
C LYS A 30 5.37 -3.66 -6.26
N GLN A 31 5.63 -3.51 -7.56
CA GLN A 31 6.19 -2.32 -8.17
C GLN A 31 5.17 -1.52 -8.99
N PRO A 32 5.39 -0.21 -9.22
CA PRO A 32 4.55 0.58 -10.10
C PRO A 32 4.49 -0.02 -11.51
N GLY A 33 3.28 -0.12 -12.06
CA GLY A 33 2.99 -0.77 -13.34
C GLY A 33 2.58 -2.23 -13.22
N GLU A 34 2.76 -2.87 -12.06
CA GLU A 34 2.32 -4.26 -11.87
C GLU A 34 0.82 -4.38 -11.61
N THR A 35 0.25 -5.48 -12.10
CA THR A 35 -1.11 -5.88 -11.76
C THR A 35 -1.18 -6.41 -10.34
N VAL A 36 -2.18 -5.95 -9.60
CA VAL A 36 -2.50 -6.37 -8.24
C VAL A 36 -3.93 -6.89 -8.20
N LYS A 37 -4.17 -7.95 -7.44
CA LYS A 37 -5.51 -8.46 -7.14
C LYS A 37 -5.83 -8.24 -5.68
N ALA A 38 -7.11 -8.25 -5.33
CA ALA A 38 -7.49 -8.30 -3.93
C ALA A 38 -6.82 -9.52 -3.25
N GLY A 39 -6.12 -9.29 -2.14
CA GLY A 39 -5.31 -10.29 -1.44
C GLY A 39 -3.84 -10.41 -1.91
N ASP A 40 -3.41 -9.73 -2.98
CA ASP A 40 -1.98 -9.67 -3.30
C ASP A 40 -1.24 -8.80 -2.27
N VAL A 41 -0.10 -9.28 -1.76
CA VAL A 41 0.76 -8.49 -0.87
C VAL A 41 1.37 -7.32 -1.63
N LEU A 42 1.15 -6.09 -1.16
CA LEU A 42 1.68 -4.85 -1.74
C LEU A 42 3.05 -4.49 -1.16
N PHE A 43 3.15 -4.50 0.17
CA PHE A 43 4.35 -4.10 0.90
C PHE A 43 4.39 -4.75 2.29
N GLU A 44 5.57 -4.71 2.89
CA GLU A 44 5.84 -5.18 4.23
C GLU A 44 6.18 -3.99 5.12
N VAL A 45 5.67 -4.00 6.34
CA VAL A 45 6.09 -3.08 7.39
C VAL A 45 6.72 -3.84 8.53
N GLU A 46 7.66 -3.18 9.18
CA GLU A 46 8.37 -3.71 10.33
C GLU A 46 7.90 -2.94 11.57
N THR A 47 7.49 -3.71 12.56
CA THR A 47 7.25 -3.21 13.91
C THR A 47 8.31 -3.81 14.84
N ASP A 48 8.41 -3.31 16.07
CA ASP A 48 9.36 -3.78 17.10
C ASP A 48 9.44 -5.31 17.25
N LYS A 49 8.36 -6.04 16.93
CA LYS A 49 8.27 -7.48 17.17
C LYS A 49 7.93 -8.33 15.96
N VAL A 50 7.34 -7.75 14.92
CA VAL A 50 6.73 -8.52 13.82
C VAL A 50 6.83 -7.75 12.52
N ILE A 51 7.12 -8.48 11.43
CA ILE A 51 6.95 -8.01 10.06
C ILE A 51 5.52 -8.30 9.65
N SER A 52 4.75 -7.28 9.28
CA SER A 52 3.38 -7.41 8.81
C SER A 52 3.30 -7.12 7.33
N GLN A 53 2.56 -7.96 6.61
CA GLN A 53 2.32 -7.80 5.18
C GLN A 53 0.98 -7.08 4.99
N VAL A 54 0.96 -6.08 4.11
CA VAL A 54 -0.26 -5.36 3.76
C VAL A 54 -0.69 -5.80 2.37
N GLU A 55 -1.90 -6.34 2.30
CA GLU A 55 -2.51 -6.85 1.07
C GLU A 55 -3.35 -5.76 0.38
N SER A 56 -3.47 -5.87 -0.95
CA SER A 56 -4.39 -5.06 -1.73
C SER A 56 -5.83 -5.40 -1.39
N GLN A 57 -6.68 -4.38 -1.28
CA GLN A 57 -8.13 -4.56 -1.12
C GLN A 57 -8.87 -4.61 -2.46
N GLU A 58 -8.23 -4.13 -3.53
CA GLU A 58 -8.84 -3.95 -4.84
C GLU A 58 -8.02 -4.66 -5.91
N ASP A 59 -8.67 -5.01 -7.02
CA ASP A 59 -8.03 -5.44 -8.26
C ASP A 59 -7.68 -4.22 -9.13
N GLY A 60 -6.47 -4.19 -9.67
CA GLY A 60 -6.04 -3.05 -10.49
C GLY A 60 -4.55 -3.07 -10.84
N ILE A 61 -4.02 -1.87 -11.09
CA ILE A 61 -2.59 -1.65 -11.38
C ILE A 61 -2.02 -0.70 -10.34
N LEU A 62 -0.93 -1.09 -9.68
CA LEU A 62 -0.21 -0.20 -8.76
C LEU A 62 0.42 0.93 -9.57
N LYS A 63 0.05 2.20 -9.34
CA LYS A 63 0.56 3.34 -10.14
C LYS A 63 1.70 4.09 -9.49
N ASN A 64 1.58 4.40 -8.20
CA ASN A 64 2.57 5.20 -7.48
C ASN A 64 2.84 4.61 -6.12
N GLN A 65 4.10 4.69 -5.71
CA GLN A 65 4.56 4.47 -4.35
C GLN A 65 5.00 5.82 -3.79
N LYS A 66 4.43 6.20 -2.64
CA LYS A 66 4.69 7.48 -1.98
C LYS A 66 5.69 7.37 -0.83
N VAL A 67 6.03 6.14 -0.44
CA VAL A 67 6.90 5.82 0.69
C VAL A 67 8.08 5.01 0.19
N ALA A 68 9.27 5.32 0.69
CA ALA A 68 10.47 4.55 0.39
C ALA A 68 10.69 3.43 1.42
N THR A 69 11.32 2.35 0.99
CA THR A 69 11.89 1.33 1.89
C THR A 69 12.80 2.00 2.91
N GLY A 70 12.57 1.72 4.19
CA GLY A 70 13.30 2.26 5.33
C GLY A 70 12.74 3.57 5.89
N ASP A 71 11.64 4.09 5.34
CA ASP A 71 11.01 5.31 5.83
C ASP A 71 10.07 5.05 7.01
N THR A 72 9.70 6.09 7.75
CA THR A 72 8.77 5.98 8.88
C THR A 72 7.39 6.51 8.47
N THR A 73 6.37 5.67 8.59
CA THR A 73 4.99 6.00 8.23
C THR A 73 4.08 5.99 9.44
N ASN A 74 2.95 6.69 9.35
CA ASN A 74 1.91 6.68 10.36
C ASN A 74 0.61 6.08 9.83
N VAL A 75 -0.23 5.58 10.72
CA VAL A 75 -1.58 5.12 10.39
C VAL A 75 -2.35 6.20 9.65
N GLY A 76 -2.92 5.85 8.50
CA GLY A 76 -3.65 6.77 7.64
C GLY A 76 -2.80 7.50 6.59
N ASP A 77 -1.47 7.44 6.66
CA ASP A 77 -0.62 8.05 5.62
C ASP A 77 -0.91 7.42 4.25
N LEU A 78 -0.95 8.26 3.21
CA LEU A 78 -1.09 7.81 1.83
C LEU A 78 0.21 7.12 1.40
N VAL A 79 0.16 5.81 1.18
CA VAL A 79 1.34 5.01 0.81
C VAL A 79 1.43 4.74 -0.68
N ALA A 80 0.29 4.59 -1.36
CA ALA A 80 0.23 4.27 -2.79
C ALA A 80 -1.11 4.64 -3.42
N THR A 81 -1.16 4.56 -4.75
CA THR A 81 -2.41 4.65 -5.53
C THR A 81 -2.54 3.47 -6.48
N ILE A 82 -3.69 2.81 -6.48
CA ILE A 82 -4.04 1.73 -7.39
C ILE A 82 -5.05 2.25 -8.40
N GLU A 83 -4.80 2.04 -9.68
CA GLU A 83 -5.77 2.26 -10.73
C GLU A 83 -6.69 1.04 -10.81
N VAL A 84 -7.92 1.20 -10.36
CA VAL A 84 -8.95 0.17 -10.48
C VAL A 84 -9.66 0.35 -11.83
N ALA A 85 -9.88 -0.76 -12.52
CA ALA A 85 -10.45 -0.82 -13.87
C ALA A 85 -11.83 -1.50 -13.86
#